data_AF-A0A944H6C1-F1
#
_entry.id   AF-A0A944H6C1-F1
#
_cell.length_a   1.000
_cell.length_b   1.000
_cell.length_c   1.000
_cell.angle_alpha   90.00
_cell.angle_beta   90.00
_cell.angle_gamma   90.00
#
_symmetry.space_group_name_H-M   'P 1'
#
loop_
_entity.id
_entity.type
_entity.pdbx_description
1 polymer ?
#
loop_
_entity_poly.entity_id
_entity_poly.type
_entity_poly.pdbx_seq_one_letter_code
_entity_poly.pdbx_strand_id
1 'polypeptide(L)' 'MTLSEFNSQLASLKEIGFQLPNGSFVPPYFHVTEGGKVSKHFIDCCGTTRTESVVNFQLWSSTDYDHRLHP' A
#
# COMPACT_ATOMS: atom_id res chain seq x y z
N MET A 1 -11.05 -1.11 2.94
CA MET A 1 -10.29 -1.50 4.15
C MET A 1 -9.80 -0.24 4.83
N THR A 2 -9.98 -0.13 6.13
CA THR A 2 -9.40 0.93 6.97
C THR A 2 -7.95 0.58 7.34
N LEU A 3 -7.18 1.56 7.82
CA LEU A 3 -5.81 1.30 8.30
C LEU A 3 -5.79 0.30 9.48
N SER A 4 -6.79 0.35 10.35
CA SER A 4 -6.90 -0.57 11.49
C SER A 4 -7.14 -2.02 11.04
N GLU A 5 -8.01 -2.21 10.04
CA GLU A 5 -8.26 -3.52 9.44
C GLU A 5 -7.02 -4.06 8.76
N PHE A 6 -6.29 -3.21 8.02
CA PHE A 6 -5.02 -3.57 7.40
C PHE A 6 -4.00 -4.07 8.43
N ASN A 7 -3.77 -3.30 9.50
CA ASN A 7 -2.85 -3.68 10.58
C ASN A 7 -3.26 -4.98 11.28
N SER A 8 -4.57 -5.18 11.48
CA SER A 8 -5.10 -6.39 12.11
C SER A 8 -4.88 -7.63 11.23
N GLN A 9 -5.02 -7.49 9.91
CA GLN A 9 -4.72 -8.58 8.98
C GLN A 9 -3.21 -8.89 8.94
N LEU A 10 -2.36 -7.87 8.90
CA LEU A 10 -0.89 -8.04 8.92
C LEU A 10 -0.43 -8.90 10.08
N ALA A 11 -1.00 -8.72 11.27
CA ALA A 11 -0.63 -9.52 12.46
C ALA A 11 -0.92 -11.02 12.33
N SER A 12 -1.83 -11.41 11.43
CA SER A 12 -2.23 -12.81 11.21
C SER A 12 -1.49 -13.49 10.05
N LEU A 13 -0.82 -12.71 9.20
CA LEU A 13 -0.17 -13.21 8.00
C LEU A 13 1.27 -13.63 8.29
N LYS A 14 1.65 -14.82 7.80
CA LYS A 14 3.05 -15.28 7.86
C LYS A 14 3.92 -14.62 6.79
N GLU A 15 3.33 -14.29 5.66
CA GLU A 15 3.98 -13.70 4.51
C GLU A 15 3.06 -12.65 3.89
N ILE A 16 3.66 -11.60 3.30
CA ILE A 16 2.95 -10.52 2.65
C ILE A 16 3.46 -10.35 1.22
N GLY A 17 2.54 -10.15 0.28
CA GLY A 17 2.85 -9.82 -1.10
C GLY A 17 1.84 -8.81 -1.64
N PHE A 18 2.31 -7.92 -2.52
CA PHE A 18 1.47 -6.92 -3.17
C PHE A 18 1.35 -7.26 -4.66
N GLN A 19 0.12 -7.36 -5.16
CA GLN A 19 -0.16 -7.55 -6.57
C GLN A 19 -0.50 -6.21 -7.22
N LEU A 20 0.15 -5.92 -8.34
CA LEU A 20 -0.11 -4.75 -9.17
C LEU A 20 -1.36 -4.97 -10.05
N PRO A 21 -2.01 -3.90 -10.54
CA PRO A 21 -3.21 -4.02 -11.38
C PRO A 21 -3.02 -4.84 -12.66
N ASN A 22 -1.77 -4.95 -13.15
CA ASN A 22 -1.41 -5.78 -14.30
C ASN A 22 -1.26 -7.27 -13.97
N GLY A 23 -1.50 -7.68 -12.71
CA GLY A 23 -1.40 -9.06 -12.24
C GLY A 23 0.00 -9.48 -11.77
N SER A 24 1.04 -8.70 -12.04
CA SER A 24 2.39 -8.97 -11.54
C SER A 24 2.52 -8.66 -10.04
N PHE A 25 3.47 -9.30 -9.36
CA PHE A 25 3.74 -9.05 -7.94
C PHE A 25 4.92 -8.11 -7.74
N VAL A 26 4.83 -7.25 -6.74
CA VAL A 26 5.98 -6.52 -6.21
C VAL A 26 6.98 -7.55 -5.65
N PRO A 27 8.28 -7.43 -5.94
CA PRO A 27 9.27 -8.38 -5.43
C PRO A 27 9.24 -8.47 -3.90
N PRO A 28 9.44 -9.66 -3.30
CA PRO A 28 9.24 -9.88 -1.86
C PRO A 28 10.20 -9.10 -0.95
N TYR A 29 11.33 -8.62 -1.48
CA TYR A 29 12.31 -7.76 -0.81
C TYR A 29 11.94 -6.27 -0.92
N PHE A 30 10.68 -5.95 -0.67
CA PHE A 30 10.20 -4.57 -0.67
C PHE A 30 10.24 -3.98 0.75
N HIS A 31 10.41 -2.67 0.82
CA HIS A 31 10.27 -1.90 2.04
C HIS A 31 9.10 -0.92 1.91
N VAL A 32 8.29 -0.81 2.96
CA VAL A 32 7.38 0.32 3.11
C VAL A 32 8.21 1.48 3.62
N THR A 33 8.40 2.51 2.79
CA THR A 33 9.24 3.67 3.16
C THR A 33 8.41 4.83 3.67
N GLU A 34 7.13 4.88 3.32
CA GLU A 34 6.21 5.95 3.73
C GLU A 34 4.78 5.42 3.87
N GLY A 35 4.04 5.99 4.84
CA GLY A 35 2.59 5.90 4.93
C GLY A 35 2.00 7.31 4.98
N GLY A 36 1.17 7.66 4.01
CA GLY A 36 0.61 9.01 3.84
C GLY A 36 -0.92 9.01 3.79
N LYS A 37 -1.53 10.12 4.21
CA LYS A 37 -2.97 10.37 4.00
C LYS A 37 -3.16 11.23 2.77
N VAL A 38 -3.86 10.70 1.77
CA VAL A 38 -4.27 11.45 0.58
C VAL A 38 -5.71 11.91 0.76
N SER A 39 -5.93 13.21 0.73
CA SER A 39 -7.26 13.81 0.75
C SER A 39 -7.49 14.56 -0.55
N LYS A 40 -8.54 14.20 -1.29
CA LYS A 40 -8.88 14.82 -2.57
C LYS A 40 -10.28 15.40 -2.51
N HIS A 41 -10.45 16.55 -3.14
CA HIS A 41 -11.74 17.16 -3.42
C HIS A 41 -11.76 17.52 -4.90
N PHE A 42 -12.61 16.85 -5.68
CA PHE A 42 -12.55 16.91 -7.15
C PHE A 42 -13.93 16.74 -7.77
N ILE A 43 -14.04 17.06 -9.07
CA ILE A 43 -15.24 16.88 -9.87
C ILE A 43 -14.98 15.77 -10.87
N ASP A 44 -15.87 14.77 -10.95
CA ASP A 44 -15.74 13.67 -11.92
C ASP A 44 -16.23 14.07 -13.34
N CYS A 45 -16.06 13.16 -14.30
CA CYS A 45 -16.45 13.40 -15.69
C CYS A 45 -17.95 13.68 -15.89
N CYS A 46 -18.79 13.34 -14.91
CA CYS A 46 -20.23 13.60 -14.93
C CYS A 46 -20.59 14.91 -14.20
N GLY A 47 -19.60 15.69 -13.75
CA GLY A 47 -19.83 16.95 -13.03
C GLY A 47 -20.16 16.77 -11.54
N THR A 48 -20.00 15.56 -10.98
CA THR A 48 -20.30 15.31 -9.56
C THR A 48 -19.10 15.64 -8.70
N THR A 49 -19.29 16.50 -7.70
CA THR A 49 -18.28 16.79 -6.68
C THR A 49 -18.09 15.58 -5.75
N ARG A 50 -16.84 15.18 -5.56
CA ARG A 50 -16.43 14.06 -4.71
C ARG A 50 -15.36 14.50 -3.72
N THR A 51 -15.40 13.86 -2.56
CA THR A 51 -14.34 13.93 -1.56
C THR A 51 -13.84 12.52 -1.29
N GLU A 52 -12.54 12.33 -1.39
CA GLU A 52 -11.86 11.05 -1.14
C GLU A 52 -10.84 11.25 -0.02
N SER A 53 -10.79 10.31 0.93
CA SER A 53 -9.75 10.27 1.94
C SER A 53 -9.24 8.84 2.10
N VAL A 54 -8.00 8.61 1.68
CA VAL A 54 -7.39 7.28 1.65
C VAL A 54 -6.00 7.31 2.27
N VAL A 55 -5.58 6.18 2.81
CA VAL A 55 -4.18 5.96 3.21
C VAL A 55 -3.46 5.36 2.01
N ASN A 56 -2.26 5.85 1.73
CA ASN A 56 -1.39 5.35 0.68
C ASN A 56 -0.05 4.92 1.30
N PHE A 57 0.56 3.88 0.75
CA PHE A 57 1.88 3.40 1.15
C PHE A 57 2.83 3.50 -0.04
N GLN A 58 4.03 4.00 0.21
CA GLN A 58 5.11 3.95 -0.75
C GLN A 58 5.94 2.67 -0.53
N LEU A 59 6.07 1.88 -1.58
CA LEU A 59 6.90 0.68 -1.60
C LEU A 59 8.19 0.96 -2.38
N TRP A 60 9.32 0.58 -1.81
CA TRP A 60 10.64 0.63 -2.46
C TRP A 60 11.25 -0.77 -2.52
N SER A 61 11.69 -1.18 -3.71
CA SER A 61 12.44 -2.43 -3.89
C SER A 61 13.84 -2.07 -4.37
N SER A 62 14.84 -2.30 -3.52
CA SER A 62 16.27 -2.14 -3.84
C SER A 62 16.87 -3.49 -4.25
N THR A 63 18.05 -3.47 -4.86
CA THR A 63 18.85 -4.67 -5.16
C THR A 63 19.67 -5.16 -3.97
N ASP A 64 19.39 -4.64 -2.78
CA ASP A 64 20.02 -5.06 -1.53
C ASP A 64 19.21 -6.19 -0.91
N TYR A 65 19.62 -7.42 -1.21
CA TYR A 65 18.91 -8.65 -0.82
C TYR A 65 19.16 -9.05 0.65
N ASP A 66 20.04 -8.35 1.38
CA ASP A 66 20.44 -8.69 2.75
C ASP A 66 19.65 -7.95 3.83
N HIS A 67 18.79 -6.99 3.48
CA HIS A 67 17.87 -6.35 4.43
C HIS A 67 16.59 -7.17 4.62
N ARG A 68 16.72 -8.37 5.20
CA ARG A 68 15.57 -9.09 5.74
C ARG A 68 15.14 -8.47 7.06
N LEU A 69 13.84 -8.20 7.20
CA LEU A 69 13.20 -8.24 8.51
C LEU A 69 13.18 -9.71 8.95
N HIS A 70 14.24 -10.10 9.64
CA HIS A 70 14.25 -11.32 10.43
C HIS A 70 13.27 -11.17 11.61
N PRO A 71 12.68 -12.28 12.09
CA PRO A 71 11.57 -12.29 13.04
C PRO A 71 11.90 -11.59 14.37
#